data_AF-A0A2T5K0X6-F1
#
_entry.id   AF-A0A2T5K0X6-F1
#
_cell.length_a   1.000
_cell.length_b   1.000
_cell.length_c   1.000
_cell.angle_alpha   90.00
_cell.angle_beta   90.00
_cell.angle_gamma   90.00
#
_symmetry.space_group_name_H-M   'P 1'
#
loop_
_entity.id
_entity.type
_entity.pdbx_description
1 polymer ?
#
loop_
_entity_poly.entity_id
_entity_poly.type
_entity_poly.pdbx_seq_one_letter_code
_entity_poly.pdbx_strand_id
1 'polypeptide(L)'
;MYSAAQLSRPSARRDHYLIEINEIQAATGEALDFGISPSVLPALTEQIEIYEDNVLRKCKALLVSKQTSARYDFLVNQINQQTLKSFLESDASFRRIQETAPTLYFKLVRLINEFEKFVVETSAIWDGTADELTRTVRDKLTQRIVRDLSPLLDETNASQISRHMVARWLAICELDYD
;
A
#
# COMPACT_ATOMS: atom_id res chain seq x y z
N MET A 1 -8.91 13.67 52.15
CA MET A 1 -9.41 14.85 51.42
C MET A 1 -8.22 15.38 50.61
N TYR A 2 -8.42 15.60 49.31
CA TYR A 2 -7.46 15.99 48.25
C TYR A 2 -6.41 14.95 47.82
N SER A 3 -6.12 14.72 46.54
CA SER A 3 -6.86 14.81 45.27
C SER A 3 -5.97 14.12 44.23
N ALA A 4 -6.54 13.30 43.36
CA ALA A 4 -5.86 12.80 42.16
C ALA A 4 -5.56 13.95 41.16
N ALA A 5 -4.69 13.62 40.21
CA ALA A 5 -4.39 14.32 38.95
C ALA A 5 -3.22 15.31 38.95
N GLN A 6 -2.06 14.82 38.47
CA GLN A 6 -1.14 15.59 37.61
C GLN A 6 -0.19 14.64 36.85
N LEU A 7 -0.76 13.69 36.12
CA LEU A 7 -0.09 12.98 35.02
C LEU A 7 -0.82 13.34 33.72
N SER A 8 -0.54 14.55 33.22
CA SER A 8 -0.91 15.06 31.91
C SER A 8 0.11 16.16 31.64
N ARG A 9 0.98 16.14 30.62
CA ARG A 9 0.68 16.02 29.19
C ARG A 9 1.97 15.70 28.41
N PRO A 10 2.02 14.61 27.62
CA PRO A 10 3.00 14.45 26.55
C PRO A 10 2.64 15.19 25.25
N SER A 11 1.41 15.73 25.13
CA SER A 11 0.89 16.31 23.88
C SER A 11 1.40 17.72 23.58
N ALA A 12 1.50 18.59 24.60
CA ALA A 12 1.78 20.02 24.40
C ALA A 12 3.15 20.33 23.76
N ARG A 13 4.14 19.45 23.94
CA ARG A 13 5.48 19.64 23.37
C ARG A 13 5.54 19.24 21.88
N ARG A 14 4.76 18.23 21.49
CA ARG A 14 4.67 17.77 20.10
C ARG A 14 3.96 18.80 19.23
N ASP A 15 2.89 19.40 19.75
CA ASP A 15 2.10 20.41 19.05
C ASP A 15 2.93 21.68 18.74
N HIS A 16 3.87 22.03 19.63
CA HIS A 16 4.78 23.15 19.42
C HIS A 16 5.75 22.92 18.25
N TYR A 17 6.37 21.74 18.17
CA TYR A 17 7.28 21.41 17.06
C TYR A 17 6.54 21.28 15.72
N LEU A 18 5.29 20.83 15.71
CA LEU A 18 4.49 20.75 14.48
C LEU A 18 4.27 22.12 13.85
N ILE A 19 4.09 23.17 14.65
CA ILE A 19 3.93 24.54 14.14
C ILE A 19 5.22 24.99 13.45
N GLU A 20 6.37 24.87 14.14
CA GLU A 20 7.66 25.27 13.59
C GLU A 20 8.04 24.46 12.33
N ILE A 21 7.77 23.15 12.33
CA ILE A 21 8.00 22.29 11.15
C ILE A 21 7.12 22.73 9.98
N ASN A 22 5.84 23.03 10.23
CA ASN A 22 4.93 23.49 9.20
C ASN A 22 5.29 24.89 8.68
N GLU A 23 5.84 25.78 9.51
CA GLU A 23 6.35 27.08 9.08
C GLU A 23 7.55 26.90 8.13
N ILE A 24 8.47 25.99 8.45
CA ILE A 24 9.61 25.66 7.57
C ILE A 24 9.09 25.04 6.26
N GLN A 25 8.20 24.06 6.34
CA GLN A 25 7.62 23.40 5.16
C GLN A 25 6.87 24.38 4.26
N ALA A 26 6.07 25.28 4.86
CA ALA A 26 5.38 26.35 4.12
C ALA A 26 6.37 27.27 3.40
N ALA A 27 7.48 27.64 4.06
CA ALA A 27 8.50 28.49 3.49
C ALA A 27 9.28 27.81 2.34
N THR A 28 9.44 26.49 2.38
CA THR A 28 10.13 25.72 1.33
C THR A 28 9.19 25.15 0.27
N GLY A 29 7.88 25.38 0.38
CA GLY A 29 6.87 24.81 -0.52
C GLY A 29 6.65 23.31 -0.36
N GLU A 30 7.06 22.73 0.77
CA GLU A 30 6.80 21.34 1.11
C GLU A 30 5.39 21.16 1.70
N ALA A 31 4.86 19.94 1.59
CA ALA A 31 3.54 19.60 2.12
C ALA A 31 3.50 19.66 3.65
N LEU A 32 2.46 20.30 4.18
CA LEU A 32 2.23 20.45 5.62
C LEU A 32 1.87 19.11 6.30
N ASP A 33 2.39 18.92 7.51
CA ASP A 33 2.03 17.84 8.41
C ASP A 33 1.00 18.29 9.45
N PHE A 34 -0.21 17.75 9.36
CA PHE A 34 -1.30 18.04 10.29
C PHE A 34 -1.27 17.14 11.55
N GLY A 35 -0.16 16.45 11.83
CA GLY A 35 0.00 15.64 13.04
C GLY A 35 -0.82 14.34 13.01
N ILE A 36 -1.17 13.87 11.81
CA ILE A 36 -1.83 12.57 11.62
C ILE A 36 -0.83 11.49 12.06
N SER A 37 -1.30 10.48 12.80
CA SER A 37 -0.43 9.41 13.32
C SER A 37 0.46 8.82 12.23
N PRO A 38 1.72 8.42 12.56
CA PRO A 38 2.64 7.88 11.58
C PRO A 38 1.99 6.68 10.88
N SER A 39 1.86 6.79 9.57
CA SER A 39 1.38 5.70 8.72
C SER A 39 2.41 4.58 8.76
N VAL A 40 1.98 3.38 9.14
CA VAL A 40 2.79 2.15 9.11
C VAL A 40 2.02 1.14 8.27
N LEU A 41 2.71 0.36 7.44
CA LEU A 41 2.10 -0.76 6.74
C LEU A 41 1.72 -1.83 7.77
N PRO A 42 0.50 -2.40 7.73
CA PRO A 42 0.08 -3.44 8.66
C PRO A 42 1.05 -4.62 8.63
N ALA A 43 1.41 -5.18 9.79
CA ALA A 43 2.23 -6.39 9.84
C ALA A 43 1.44 -7.60 9.29
N LEU A 44 2.13 -8.54 8.64
CA LEU A 44 1.57 -9.83 8.27
C LEU A 44 1.35 -10.64 9.56
N THR A 45 0.09 -10.91 9.91
CA THR A 45 -0.29 -11.58 11.17
C THR A 45 -0.93 -12.95 10.96
N GLU A 46 -1.21 -13.33 9.71
CA GLU A 46 -1.87 -14.58 9.35
C GLU A 46 -0.83 -15.66 8.99
N GLN A 47 -1.31 -16.90 8.91
CA GLN A 47 -0.51 -18.05 8.52
C GLN A 47 -0.19 -18.01 7.02
N ILE A 48 0.96 -18.54 6.61
CA ILE A 48 1.44 -18.48 5.23
C ILE A 48 0.43 -19.16 4.28
N GLU A 49 -0.15 -20.26 4.72
CA GLU A 49 -1.14 -21.05 3.99
C GLU A 49 -2.38 -20.20 3.60
N ILE A 50 -2.78 -19.26 4.47
CA ILE A 50 -3.92 -18.37 4.21
C ILE A 50 -3.60 -17.42 3.04
N TYR A 51 -2.38 -16.89 3.01
CA TYR A 51 -1.93 -16.02 1.91
C TYR A 51 -1.87 -16.77 0.58
N GLU A 52 -1.38 -18.00 0.57
CA GLU A 52 -1.29 -18.83 -0.63
C GLU A 52 -2.68 -19.16 -1.21
N ASP A 53 -3.63 -19.53 -0.36
CA ASP A 53 -5.00 -19.82 -0.76
C ASP A 53 -5.70 -18.57 -1.32
N ASN A 54 -5.53 -17.42 -0.67
CA ASN A 54 -6.08 -16.14 -1.13
C ASN A 54 -5.54 -15.76 -2.51
N VAL A 55 -4.22 -15.84 -2.69
CA VAL A 55 -3.59 -15.51 -3.98
C VAL A 55 -4.06 -16.48 -5.06
N LEU A 56 -4.14 -17.78 -4.79
CA LEU A 56 -4.58 -18.76 -5.77
C LEU A 56 -6.04 -18.52 -6.20
N ARG A 57 -6.95 -18.30 -5.24
CA ARG A 57 -8.37 -17.98 -5.53
C ARG A 57 -8.46 -16.75 -6.44
N LYS A 58 -7.76 -15.67 -6.10
CA LYS A 58 -7.82 -14.41 -6.86
C LYS A 58 -7.16 -14.51 -8.22
N CYS A 59 -6.08 -15.28 -8.35
CA CYS A 59 -5.45 -15.57 -9.64
C CYS A 59 -6.39 -16.31 -10.61
N LYS A 60 -7.25 -17.20 -10.10
CA LYS A 60 -8.29 -17.85 -10.91
C LYS A 60 -9.34 -16.83 -11.38
N ALA A 61 -9.78 -15.93 -10.51
CA ALA A 61 -10.74 -14.88 -10.83
C ALA A 61 -10.20 -13.89 -11.88
N LEU A 62 -8.92 -13.49 -11.78
CA LEU A 62 -8.23 -12.66 -12.78
C LEU A 62 -8.29 -13.26 -14.20
N LEU A 63 -8.27 -14.59 -14.30
CA LEU A 63 -8.22 -15.31 -15.57
C LEU A 63 -9.55 -15.93 -15.98
N VAL A 64 -10.67 -15.51 -15.38
CA VAL A 64 -12.01 -16.08 -15.67
C VAL A 64 -12.36 -16.02 -17.16
N SER A 65 -11.97 -14.95 -17.87
CA SER A 65 -12.16 -14.79 -19.32
C SER A 65 -11.38 -15.81 -20.16
N LYS A 66 -10.41 -16.50 -19.57
CA LYS A 66 -9.56 -17.51 -20.20
C LYS A 66 -9.85 -18.93 -19.73
N GLN A 67 -10.92 -19.15 -18.96
CA GLN A 67 -11.22 -20.44 -18.35
C GLN A 67 -11.39 -21.60 -19.35
N THR A 68 -11.88 -21.31 -20.56
CA THR A 68 -12.03 -22.30 -21.64
C THR A 68 -10.74 -22.59 -22.40
N SER A 69 -9.65 -21.88 -22.10
CA SER A 69 -8.36 -22.11 -22.75
C SER A 69 -7.75 -23.42 -22.27
N ALA A 70 -7.22 -24.22 -23.20
CA ALA A 70 -6.41 -25.39 -22.87
C ALA A 70 -5.14 -25.05 -22.05
N ARG A 71 -4.77 -23.76 -21.97
CA ARG A 71 -3.62 -23.26 -21.17
C ARG A 71 -4.04 -22.65 -19.84
N TYR A 72 -5.31 -22.71 -19.45
CA TYR A 72 -5.83 -22.03 -18.26
C TYR A 72 -5.02 -22.36 -17.00
N ASP A 73 -4.84 -23.64 -16.68
CA ASP A 73 -4.13 -24.06 -15.47
C ASP A 73 -2.66 -23.61 -15.46
N PHE A 74 -2.01 -23.65 -16.62
CA PHE A 74 -0.65 -23.13 -16.78
C PHE A 74 -0.59 -21.63 -16.50
N LEU A 75 -1.53 -20.84 -17.04
CA LEU A 75 -1.58 -19.40 -16.85
C LEU A 75 -1.89 -19.04 -15.39
N VAL A 76 -2.82 -19.75 -14.75
CA VAL A 76 -3.14 -19.58 -13.33
C VAL A 76 -1.91 -19.85 -12.47
N ASN A 77 -1.20 -20.95 -12.73
CA ASN A 77 0.02 -21.26 -11.98
C ASN A 77 1.11 -20.19 -12.18
N GLN A 78 1.29 -19.73 -13.43
CA GLN A 78 2.28 -18.71 -13.74
C GLN A 78 2.01 -17.40 -13.00
N ILE A 79 0.77 -16.88 -13.04
CA ILE A 79 0.43 -15.63 -12.37
C ILE A 79 0.45 -15.79 -10.84
N ASN A 80 0.02 -16.94 -10.31
CA ASN A 80 0.08 -17.26 -8.89
C ASN A 80 1.53 -17.19 -8.35
N GLN A 81 2.47 -17.85 -9.04
CA GLN A 81 3.88 -17.83 -8.65
C GLN A 81 4.48 -16.42 -8.71
N GLN A 82 4.12 -15.62 -9.73
CA GLN A 82 4.60 -14.24 -9.84
C GLN A 82 4.05 -13.34 -8.73
N THR A 83 2.78 -13.52 -8.37
CA THR A 83 2.13 -12.76 -7.29
C THR A 83 2.73 -13.13 -5.93
N LEU A 84 2.89 -14.42 -5.63
CA LEU A 84 3.53 -14.87 -4.38
C LEU A 84 4.96 -14.37 -4.26
N LYS A 85 5.75 -14.47 -5.34
CA LYS A 85 7.11 -13.91 -5.34
C LYS A 85 7.09 -12.42 -5.02
N SER A 86 6.23 -11.64 -5.68
CA SER A 86 6.12 -10.20 -5.47
C SER A 86 5.66 -9.85 -4.05
N PHE A 87 4.79 -10.66 -3.47
CA PHE A 87 4.33 -10.54 -2.09
C PHE A 87 5.47 -10.78 -1.09
N LEU A 88 6.20 -11.88 -1.23
CA LEU A 88 7.32 -12.23 -0.34
C LEU A 88 8.48 -11.23 -0.44
N GLU A 89 8.71 -10.64 -1.62
CA GLU A 89 9.73 -9.62 -1.83
C GLU A 89 9.32 -8.23 -1.30
N SER A 90 8.02 -8.00 -1.04
CA SER A 90 7.49 -6.68 -0.68
C SER A 90 8.13 -6.12 0.60
N ASP A 91 8.09 -6.88 1.70
CA ASP A 91 8.61 -6.44 3.00
C ASP A 91 10.10 -6.10 2.94
N ALA A 92 10.91 -6.91 2.25
CA ALA A 92 12.33 -6.67 2.09
C ALA A 92 12.59 -5.40 1.24
N SER A 93 11.78 -5.16 0.21
CA SER A 93 11.86 -3.94 -0.60
C SER A 93 11.55 -2.69 0.23
N PHE A 94 10.45 -2.70 0.99
CA PHE A 94 10.06 -1.57 1.84
C PHE A 94 11.05 -1.30 2.96
N ARG A 95 11.58 -2.35 3.60
CA ARG A 95 12.64 -2.22 4.60
C ARG A 95 13.88 -1.53 4.02
N ARG A 96 14.29 -1.88 2.81
CA ARG A 96 15.42 -1.24 2.14
C ARG A 96 15.17 0.25 1.91
N ILE A 97 13.97 0.64 1.46
CA ILE A 97 13.59 2.06 1.28
C ILE A 97 13.61 2.79 2.64
N GLN A 98 13.10 2.16 3.69
CA GLN A 98 13.11 2.72 5.04
C GLN A 98 14.54 2.97 5.54
N GLU A 99 15.46 2.04 5.31
CA GLU A 99 16.86 2.13 5.73
C GLU A 99 17.65 3.17 4.91
N THR A 100 17.43 3.25 3.60
CA THR A 100 18.22 4.11 2.70
C THR A 100 17.65 5.52 2.55
N ALA A 101 16.33 5.67 2.64
CA ALA A 101 15.64 6.94 2.47
C ALA A 101 14.42 7.06 3.40
N PRO A 102 14.63 7.22 4.73
CA PRO A 102 13.55 7.24 5.72
C PRO A 102 12.44 8.26 5.41
N THR A 103 12.80 9.48 5.00
CA THR A 103 11.83 10.53 4.66
C THR A 103 10.97 10.13 3.45
N LEU A 104 11.56 9.49 2.44
CA LEU A 104 10.82 8.98 1.28
C LEU A 104 9.90 7.85 1.70
N TYR A 105 10.38 6.93 2.55
CA TYR A 105 9.57 5.85 3.09
C TYR A 105 8.32 6.37 3.80
N PHE A 106 8.45 7.36 4.69
CA PHE A 106 7.30 7.95 5.37
C PHE A 106 6.29 8.58 4.40
N LYS A 107 6.76 9.32 3.40
CA LYS A 107 5.89 9.90 2.36
C LYS A 107 5.18 8.81 1.56
N LEU A 108 5.89 7.74 1.21
CA LEU A 108 5.37 6.60 0.46
C LEU A 108 4.31 5.83 1.25
N VAL A 109 4.57 5.49 2.52
CA VAL A 109 3.59 4.76 3.35
C VAL A 109 2.34 5.60 3.60
N ARG A 110 2.48 6.92 3.82
CA ARG A 110 1.32 7.81 3.94
C ARG A 110 0.47 7.82 2.67
N LEU A 111 1.11 7.86 1.50
CA LEU A 111 0.43 7.79 0.19
C LEU A 111 -0.30 6.45 0.02
N ILE A 112 0.36 5.34 0.34
CA ILE A 112 -0.19 3.99 0.24
C ILE A 112 -1.39 3.82 1.15
N ASN A 113 -1.29 4.16 2.44
CA ASN A 113 -2.40 4.02 3.39
C ASN A 113 -3.63 4.87 3.00
N GLU A 114 -3.41 6.03 2.38
CA GLU A 114 -4.53 6.82 1.84
C GLU A 114 -5.11 6.17 0.57
N PHE A 115 -4.25 5.57 -0.26
CA PHE A 115 -4.68 4.87 -1.47
C PHE A 115 -5.41 3.55 -1.15
N GLU A 116 -5.11 2.87 -0.05
CA GLU A 116 -5.83 1.69 0.42
C GLU A 116 -7.33 1.97 0.61
N LYS A 117 -7.68 3.16 1.10
CA LYS A 117 -9.10 3.58 1.17
C LYS A 117 -9.76 3.60 -0.20
N PHE A 118 -9.04 4.14 -1.20
CA PHE A 118 -9.49 4.12 -2.59
C PHE A 118 -9.63 2.69 -3.12
N VAL A 119 -8.72 1.77 -2.76
CA VAL A 119 -8.81 0.36 -3.16
C VAL A 119 -10.06 -0.30 -2.59
N VAL A 120 -10.31 -0.13 -1.29
CA VAL A 120 -11.49 -0.69 -0.62
C VAL A 120 -12.78 -0.14 -1.22
N GLU A 121 -12.89 1.20 -1.34
CA GLU A 121 -14.08 1.85 -1.92
C GLU A 121 -14.32 1.42 -3.37
N THR A 122 -13.25 1.40 -4.19
CA THR A 122 -13.37 1.04 -5.61
C THR A 122 -13.74 -0.42 -5.79
N SER A 123 -13.15 -1.33 -5.00
CA SER A 123 -13.46 -2.76 -5.08
C SER A 123 -14.92 -3.03 -4.74
N ALA A 124 -15.50 -2.30 -3.78
CA ALA A 124 -16.90 -2.46 -3.38
C ALA A 124 -17.92 -2.00 -4.43
N ILE A 125 -17.55 -1.10 -5.34
CA ILE A 125 -18.45 -0.54 -6.36
C ILE A 125 -18.11 -0.98 -7.79
N TRP A 126 -17.10 -1.83 -7.95
CA TRP A 126 -16.61 -2.22 -9.27
C TRP A 126 -17.59 -3.16 -9.97
N ASP A 127 -17.94 -2.86 -11.21
CA ASP A 127 -18.86 -3.64 -12.04
C ASP A 127 -18.17 -4.37 -13.22
N GLY A 128 -16.87 -4.12 -13.42
CA GLY A 128 -16.04 -4.76 -14.43
C GLY A 128 -15.41 -6.08 -13.95
N THR A 129 -14.44 -6.58 -14.71
CA THR A 129 -13.73 -7.82 -14.38
C THR A 129 -12.66 -7.61 -13.30
N ALA A 130 -12.30 -8.69 -12.60
CA ALA A 130 -11.21 -8.71 -11.63
C ALA A 130 -9.86 -8.24 -12.23
N ASP A 131 -9.57 -8.59 -13.49
CA ASP A 131 -8.37 -8.15 -14.21
C ASP A 131 -8.39 -6.63 -14.44
N GLU A 132 -9.53 -6.07 -14.86
CA GLU A 132 -9.67 -4.63 -15.05
C GLU A 132 -9.54 -3.86 -13.74
N LEU A 133 -10.15 -4.34 -12.65
CA LEU A 133 -10.00 -3.72 -11.32
C LEU A 133 -8.54 -3.72 -10.88
N THR A 134 -7.88 -4.88 -10.98
CA THR A 134 -6.50 -5.06 -10.51
C THR A 134 -5.52 -4.21 -11.31
N ARG A 135 -5.69 -4.13 -12.64
CA ARG A 135 -4.90 -3.21 -13.47
C ARG A 135 -5.19 -1.76 -13.13
N THR A 136 -6.45 -1.39 -12.98
CA THR A 136 -6.85 -0.02 -12.62
C THR A 136 -6.20 0.42 -11.31
N VAL A 137 -6.26 -0.42 -10.28
CA VAL A 137 -5.63 -0.19 -8.96
C VAL A 137 -4.11 -0.02 -9.10
N ARG A 138 -3.44 -0.94 -9.80
CA ARG A 138 -1.98 -0.90 -10.01
C ARG A 138 -1.55 0.36 -10.77
N ASP A 139 -2.23 0.67 -11.86
CA ASP A 139 -1.83 1.74 -12.77
C ASP A 139 -2.10 3.11 -12.11
N LYS A 140 -3.22 3.27 -11.39
CA LYS A 140 -3.50 4.47 -10.60
C LYS A 140 -2.51 4.67 -9.45
N LEU A 141 -2.11 3.60 -8.75
CA LEU A 141 -1.10 3.71 -7.70
C LEU A 141 0.24 4.17 -8.29
N THR A 142 0.64 3.60 -9.43
CA THR A 142 1.88 3.96 -10.15
C THR A 142 1.86 5.45 -10.51
N GLN A 143 0.78 5.91 -11.15
CA GLN A 143 0.61 7.33 -11.50
C GLN A 143 0.67 8.24 -10.28
N ARG A 144 0.05 7.84 -9.15
CA ARG A 144 0.05 8.61 -7.92
C ARG A 144 1.44 8.71 -7.29
N ILE A 145 2.18 7.60 -7.25
CA ILE A 145 3.57 7.58 -6.75
C ILE A 145 4.44 8.52 -7.58
N VAL A 146 4.38 8.43 -8.92
CA VAL A 146 5.17 9.30 -9.80
C VAL A 146 4.79 10.76 -9.62
N ARG A 147 3.50 11.08 -9.61
CA ARG A 147 3.02 12.46 -9.46
C ARG A 147 3.44 13.08 -8.12
N ASP A 148 3.35 12.33 -7.03
CA ASP A 148 3.49 12.88 -5.68
C ASP A 148 4.92 12.75 -5.13
N LEU A 149 5.74 11.83 -5.66
CA LEU A 149 7.08 11.51 -5.15
C LEU A 149 8.21 11.69 -6.17
N SER A 150 7.93 12.19 -7.38
CA SER A 150 8.96 12.63 -8.32
C SER A 150 9.73 13.85 -7.77
N PRO A 151 11.05 13.97 -8.03
CA PRO A 151 11.89 13.08 -8.83
C PRO A 151 12.50 11.90 -8.03
N LEU A 152 12.15 11.73 -6.75
CA LEU A 152 12.75 10.71 -5.90
C LEU A 152 12.37 9.29 -6.33
N LEU A 153 11.17 9.13 -6.91
CA LEU A 153 10.72 7.89 -7.54
C LEU A 153 10.34 8.16 -9.00
N ASP A 154 10.98 7.42 -9.90
CA ASP A 154 10.65 7.39 -11.32
C ASP A 154 9.57 6.35 -11.62
N GLU A 155 9.13 6.29 -12.87
CA GLU A 155 8.11 5.33 -13.35
C GLU A 155 8.51 3.87 -13.07
N THR A 156 9.80 3.54 -13.18
CA THR A 156 10.29 2.17 -12.97
C THR A 156 10.12 1.75 -11.52
N ASN A 157 10.59 2.60 -10.59
CA ASN A 157 10.46 2.36 -9.16
C ASN A 157 8.99 2.37 -8.73
N ALA A 158 8.19 3.31 -9.25
CA ALA A 158 6.76 3.39 -8.98
C ALA A 158 6.03 2.12 -9.43
N SER A 159 6.31 1.64 -10.64
CA SER A 159 5.71 0.40 -11.17
C SER A 159 6.09 -0.81 -10.32
N GLN A 160 7.35 -0.90 -9.87
CA GLN A 160 7.79 -1.98 -8.98
C GLN A 160 7.05 -1.94 -7.63
N ILE A 161 6.99 -0.77 -6.98
CA ILE A 161 6.29 -0.59 -5.71
C ILE A 161 4.81 -0.96 -5.86
N SER A 162 4.15 -0.51 -6.93
CA SER A 162 2.74 -0.83 -7.18
C SER A 162 2.50 -2.33 -7.36
N ARG A 163 3.41 -3.05 -8.02
CA ARG A 163 3.32 -4.53 -8.13
C ARG A 163 3.43 -5.21 -6.78
N HIS A 164 4.35 -4.76 -5.92
CA HIS A 164 4.49 -5.29 -4.56
C HIS A 164 3.23 -5.03 -3.72
N MET A 165 2.65 -3.83 -3.81
CA MET A 165 1.43 -3.48 -3.07
C MET A 165 0.22 -4.26 -3.54
N VAL A 166 0.00 -4.37 -4.85
CA VAL A 166 -1.12 -5.18 -5.36
C VAL A 166 -0.96 -6.65 -4.97
N ALA A 167 0.25 -7.21 -5.05
CA ALA A 167 0.49 -8.57 -4.58
C ALA A 167 0.16 -8.74 -3.09
N ARG A 168 0.51 -7.74 -2.27
CA ARG A 168 0.13 -7.70 -0.85
C ARG A 168 -1.39 -7.68 -0.68
N TRP A 169 -2.10 -6.74 -1.31
CA TRP A 169 -3.56 -6.61 -1.19
C TRP A 169 -4.33 -7.84 -1.67
N LEU A 170 -3.82 -8.55 -2.68
CA LEU A 170 -4.37 -9.83 -3.08
C LEU A 170 -4.19 -10.88 -1.99
N ALA A 171 -3.01 -10.98 -1.39
CA ALA A 171 -2.69 -11.95 -0.34
C ALA A 171 -3.45 -11.69 0.97
N ILE A 172 -3.55 -10.43 1.41
CA ILE A 172 -4.14 -10.04 2.72
C ILE A 172 -5.61 -9.58 2.63
N CYS A 173 -6.25 -9.75 1.47
CA CYS A 173 -7.66 -9.43 1.24
C CYS A 173 -8.11 -7.96 1.33
N GLU A 174 -7.21 -7.01 1.11
CA GLU A 174 -7.61 -5.62 0.88
C GLU A 174 -8.11 -5.35 -0.54
N LEU A 175 -7.71 -6.18 -1.51
CA LEU A 175 -8.25 -6.21 -2.87
C LEU A 175 -8.99 -7.53 -3.06
N ASP A 176 -10.31 -7.53 -2.86
CA ASP A 176 -11.17 -8.69 -3.11
C ASP A 176 -12.14 -8.45 -4.26
N TYR A 177 -12.68 -9.54 -4.79
CA TYR A 177 -13.56 -9.55 -5.96
C TYR A 177 -14.97 -10.08 -5.64
N ASP A 178 -15.24 -10.40 -4.37
CA ASP A 178 -16.48 -10.97 -3.85
C ASP A 178 -17.33 -9.91 -3.13
#